data_AF-A0A1H9TZ39-F1
#
_entry.id   AF-A0A1H9TZ39-F1
#
_cell.length_a   1.000
_cell.length_b   1.000
_cell.length_c   1.000
_cell.angle_alpha   90.00
_cell.angle_beta   90.00
_cell.angle_gamma   90.00
#
_symmetry.space_group_name_H-M   'P 1'
#
loop_
_entity.id
_entity.type
_entity.pdbx_description
1 polymer ?
#
loop_
_entity_poly.entity_id
_entity_poly.type
_entity_poly.pdbx_seq_one_letter_code
_entity_poly.pdbx_strand_id
1 'polypeptide(L)'
;MKKMRNLVLGLVVLVTLTACGNSEKDYQAAMDTGNDAIAAKDYDKAITSFEKALTYKKSDAEAQDLMDQVKSYQKATKLEEDAKLDEAKKAAQEVIEMKNGSSTLADRGQAVLDEITTLEENEEKYQEMYDQAKKEYAAKEYDAAGGTIQILLGKDLDHKVFATLKTDATTLKEQIVAAQKEQMTAIQPGSKYSKERNSKLIAKEFLEATGQEITQATDEDITTWLTQKNENETRPAPGNPEQTEADKKLAVQQAVVKITGYSDASNANQYYVTALSDDLYQVEIRSSQGEAGTEISNMVGMFQYKPSTKELSKMDPVTGEYSPFVAQ
;
A
#
# COMPACT_ATOMS: atom_id res chain seq x y z
N MET A 1 -21.50 85.35 -67.01
CA MET A 1 -21.48 84.60 -65.73
C MET A 1 -21.63 83.12 -66.02
N LYS A 2 -20.72 82.31 -65.47
CA LYS A 2 -20.55 80.86 -65.66
C LYS A 2 -21.83 80.06 -65.44
N LYS A 3 -22.05 78.99 -66.23
CA LYS A 3 -22.51 77.70 -65.68
C LYS A 3 -21.71 76.56 -66.32
N MET A 4 -21.03 75.85 -65.43
CA MET A 4 -20.07 74.77 -65.67
C MET A 4 -20.77 73.44 -65.96
N ARG A 5 -19.98 72.60 -66.65
CA ARG A 5 -20.18 71.20 -67.03
C ARG A 5 -19.80 70.25 -65.87
N ASN A 6 -20.24 68.99 -65.97
CA ASN A 6 -19.85 67.79 -65.19
C ASN A 6 -20.58 67.65 -63.82
N LEU A 7 -20.90 66.46 -63.28
CA LEU A 7 -20.19 65.18 -63.29
C LEU A 7 -21.15 64.04 -62.85
N VAL A 8 -21.04 62.88 -63.49
CA VAL A 8 -21.65 61.59 -63.07
C VAL A 8 -20.92 61.08 -61.82
N LEU A 9 -21.63 60.62 -60.79
CA LEU A 9 -21.06 59.72 -59.78
C LEU A 9 -22.10 58.67 -59.37
N GLY A 10 -21.95 57.47 -59.92
CA GLY A 10 -22.68 56.28 -59.49
C GLY A 10 -22.11 55.76 -58.18
N LEU A 11 -22.98 55.53 -57.20
CA LEU A 11 -22.64 54.90 -55.93
C LEU A 11 -22.65 53.38 -56.12
N VAL A 12 -21.48 52.80 -56.42
CA VAL A 12 -21.25 51.35 -56.36
C VAL A 12 -21.07 50.99 -54.88
N VAL A 13 -22.09 50.39 -54.28
CA VAL A 13 -21.97 49.70 -52.99
C VAL A 13 -21.26 48.38 -53.26
N LEU A 14 -19.94 48.37 -53.05
CA LEU A 14 -19.12 47.17 -53.11
C LEU A 14 -19.21 46.46 -51.75
N VAL A 15 -20.08 45.45 -51.66
CA VAL A 15 -20.10 44.49 -50.55
C VAL A 15 -18.86 43.60 -50.69
N THR A 16 -17.81 43.89 -49.93
CA THR A 16 -16.68 42.96 -49.77
C THR A 16 -16.96 42.02 -48.60
N LEU A 17 -17.79 41.00 -48.87
CA LEU A 17 -17.86 39.79 -48.06
C LEU A 17 -16.81 38.80 -48.59
N THR A 18 -15.56 38.89 -48.12
CA THR A 18 -14.56 37.82 -48.33
C THR A 18 -13.40 37.95 -47.35
N ALA A 19 -13.64 37.58 -46.09
CA ALA A 19 -12.56 37.31 -45.11
C ALA A 19 -12.88 36.21 -44.06
N CYS A 20 -14.10 35.67 -44.02
CA CYS A 20 -14.49 34.68 -43.01
C CYS A 20 -14.01 33.23 -43.27
N GLY A 21 -13.40 32.93 -44.42
CA GLY A 21 -13.00 31.56 -44.76
C GLY A 21 -11.74 31.04 -44.05
N ASN A 22 -10.78 31.92 -43.75
CA ASN A 22 -9.54 31.50 -43.08
C ASN A 22 -9.69 31.40 -41.56
N SER A 23 -10.46 32.30 -40.95
CA SER A 23 -10.65 32.33 -39.49
C SER A 23 -11.33 31.05 -38.95
N GLU A 24 -12.23 30.45 -39.71
CA GLU A 24 -12.90 29.21 -39.30
C GLU A 24 -11.98 27.99 -39.38
N LYS A 25 -11.20 27.90 -40.47
CA LYS A 25 -10.22 26.83 -40.67
C LYS A 25 -9.10 26.90 -39.61
N ASP A 26 -8.62 28.11 -39.31
CA ASP A 26 -7.58 28.31 -38.32
C ASP A 26 -8.08 28.03 -36.89
N TYR A 27 -9.35 28.34 -36.61
CA TYR A 27 -10.03 27.94 -35.37
C TYR A 27 -10.10 26.41 -35.23
N GLN A 28 -10.61 25.68 -36.23
CA GLN A 28 -10.65 24.20 -36.15
C GLN A 28 -9.26 23.59 -36.00
N ALA A 29 -8.27 24.07 -36.77
CA ALA A 29 -6.91 23.55 -36.64
C ALA A 29 -6.35 23.74 -35.22
N ALA A 30 -6.68 24.85 -34.56
CA ALA A 30 -6.29 25.11 -33.17
C ALA A 30 -7.05 24.19 -32.19
N MET A 31 -8.36 23.97 -32.38
CA MET A 31 -9.16 23.03 -31.60
C MET A 31 -8.65 21.59 -31.72
N ASP A 32 -8.39 21.12 -32.95
CA ASP A 32 -7.84 19.79 -33.23
C ASP A 32 -6.47 19.62 -32.56
N THR A 33 -5.59 20.63 -32.68
CA THR A 33 -4.27 20.62 -32.02
C THR A 33 -4.40 20.54 -30.49
N GLY A 34 -5.39 21.24 -29.91
CA GLY A 34 -5.65 21.19 -28.48
C GLY A 34 -6.11 19.81 -28.02
N ASN A 35 -7.03 19.20 -28.75
CA ASN A 35 -7.52 17.84 -28.48
C ASN A 35 -6.43 16.77 -28.65
N ASP A 36 -5.61 16.88 -29.70
CA ASP A 36 -4.45 16.00 -29.90
C ASP A 36 -3.45 16.15 -28.76
N ALA A 37 -3.24 17.37 -28.26
CA ALA A 37 -2.37 17.63 -27.12
C ALA A 37 -2.92 17.04 -25.81
N ILE A 38 -4.25 17.07 -25.57
CA ILE A 38 -4.89 16.33 -24.47
C ILE A 38 -4.58 14.83 -24.58
N ALA A 39 -4.78 14.24 -25.77
CA ALA A 39 -4.52 12.82 -26.00
C ALA A 39 -3.04 12.48 -25.71
N ALA A 40 -2.12 13.33 -26.15
CA ALA A 40 -0.68 13.22 -25.93
C ALA A 40 -0.22 13.57 -24.50
N LYS A 41 -1.13 14.03 -23.62
CA LYS A 41 -0.85 14.52 -22.26
C LYS A 41 0.06 15.77 -22.21
N ASP A 42 0.11 16.52 -23.30
CA ASP A 42 0.82 17.81 -23.40
C ASP A 42 -0.15 18.95 -23.03
N TYR A 43 -0.42 19.10 -21.74
CA TYR A 43 -1.46 19.99 -21.23
C TYR A 43 -1.16 21.48 -21.46
N ASP A 44 0.11 21.87 -21.41
CA ASP A 44 0.52 23.26 -21.68
C ASP A 44 0.28 23.62 -23.15
N LYS A 45 0.57 22.69 -24.07
CA LYS A 45 0.24 22.86 -25.50
C LYS A 45 -1.26 22.84 -25.74
N ALA A 46 -2.02 22.01 -25.02
CA ALA A 46 -3.48 22.01 -25.12
C ALA A 46 -4.06 23.38 -24.76
N ILE A 47 -3.65 23.94 -23.60
CA ILE A 47 -4.04 25.29 -23.17
C ILE A 47 -3.68 26.33 -24.23
N THR A 48 -2.42 26.35 -24.68
CA THR A 48 -1.96 27.32 -25.70
C THR A 48 -2.76 27.21 -27.00
N SER A 49 -3.17 26.00 -27.38
CA SER A 49 -3.95 25.75 -28.60
C SER A 49 -5.40 26.23 -28.46
N PHE A 50 -6.05 26.02 -27.31
CA PHE A 50 -7.39 26.55 -27.05
C PHE A 50 -7.38 28.08 -26.89
N GLU A 51 -6.35 28.66 -26.25
CA GLU A 51 -6.13 30.10 -26.23
C GLU A 51 -6.03 30.67 -27.65
N LYS A 52 -5.29 29.97 -28.54
CA LYS A 52 -5.21 30.33 -29.95
C LYS A 52 -6.57 30.24 -30.64
N ALA A 53 -7.37 29.19 -30.39
CA ALA A 53 -8.73 29.07 -30.92
C ALA A 53 -9.60 30.28 -30.51
N LEU A 54 -9.53 30.68 -29.23
CA LEU A 54 -10.24 31.85 -28.71
C LEU A 54 -9.77 33.18 -29.34
N THR A 55 -8.57 33.27 -29.92
CA THR A 55 -8.18 34.47 -30.70
C THR A 55 -8.98 34.62 -31.99
N TYR A 56 -9.40 33.51 -32.60
CA TYR A 56 -10.24 33.49 -33.80
C TYR A 56 -11.73 33.59 -33.45
N LYS A 57 -12.16 33.01 -32.32
CA LYS A 57 -13.54 33.08 -31.79
C LYS A 57 -13.56 33.39 -30.29
N LYS A 58 -13.53 34.69 -29.94
CA LYS A 58 -13.35 35.19 -28.56
C LYS A 58 -14.40 34.77 -27.51
N SER A 59 -15.54 34.26 -27.93
CA SER A 59 -16.65 33.89 -27.02
C SER A 59 -17.18 32.49 -27.32
N ASP A 60 -16.33 31.66 -27.90
CA ASP A 60 -16.63 30.27 -28.15
C ASP A 60 -16.63 29.48 -26.83
N ALA A 61 -17.78 28.92 -26.47
CA ALA A 61 -17.96 28.25 -25.19
C ALA A 61 -17.17 26.92 -25.12
N GLU A 62 -17.06 26.19 -26.22
CA GLU A 62 -16.35 24.91 -26.26
C GLU A 62 -14.84 25.09 -26.06
N ALA A 63 -14.22 26.04 -26.78
CA ALA A 63 -12.80 26.35 -26.61
C ALA A 63 -12.47 26.85 -25.20
N GLN A 64 -13.36 27.63 -24.60
CA GLN A 64 -13.21 28.11 -23.22
C GLN A 64 -13.34 26.97 -22.20
N ASP A 65 -14.39 26.16 -22.31
CA ASP A 65 -14.64 25.03 -21.39
C ASP A 65 -13.51 23.99 -21.47
N LEU A 66 -13.00 23.67 -22.66
CA LEU A 66 -11.85 22.77 -22.84
C LEU A 66 -10.57 23.32 -22.22
N MET A 67 -10.28 24.60 -22.42
CA MET A 67 -9.12 25.25 -21.79
C MET A 67 -9.22 25.19 -20.27
N ASP A 68 -10.39 25.52 -19.72
CA ASP A 68 -10.63 25.53 -18.28
C ASP A 68 -10.56 24.10 -17.70
N GLN A 69 -11.07 23.10 -18.43
CA GLN A 69 -10.98 21.71 -18.04
C GLN A 69 -9.53 21.22 -17.93
N VAL A 70 -8.68 21.57 -18.90
CA VAL A 70 -7.24 21.23 -18.85
C VAL A 70 -6.57 21.89 -17.63
N LYS A 71 -6.91 23.16 -17.34
CA LYS A 71 -6.37 23.88 -16.17
C LYS A 71 -6.83 23.26 -14.85
N SER A 72 -8.11 22.89 -14.72
CA SER A 72 -8.60 22.19 -13.54
C SER A 72 -7.95 20.81 -13.38
N TYR A 73 -7.67 20.10 -14.47
CA TYR A 73 -6.95 18.82 -14.41
C TYR A 73 -5.51 18.98 -13.92
N GLN A 74 -4.74 19.91 -14.49
CA GLN A 74 -3.37 20.22 -14.00
C GLN A 74 -3.37 20.64 -12.52
N LYS A 75 -4.39 21.41 -12.11
CA LYS A 75 -4.57 21.82 -10.71
C LYS A 75 -4.86 20.61 -9.82
N ALA A 76 -5.76 19.71 -10.22
CA ALA A 76 -6.10 18.52 -9.45
C ALA A 76 -4.88 17.64 -9.18
N THR A 77 -4.12 17.29 -10.22
CA THR A 77 -2.92 16.45 -10.09
C THR A 77 -1.84 17.13 -9.24
N LYS A 78 -1.65 18.45 -9.40
CA LYS A 78 -0.67 19.19 -8.59
C LYS A 78 -1.04 19.21 -7.11
N LEU A 79 -2.33 19.37 -6.80
CA LEU A 79 -2.84 19.37 -5.43
C LEU A 79 -2.74 17.98 -4.78
N GLU A 80 -3.04 16.92 -5.53
CA GLU A 80 -2.88 15.54 -5.10
C GLU A 80 -1.42 15.26 -4.70
N GLU A 81 -0.46 15.54 -5.59
CA GLU A 81 0.98 15.41 -5.33
C GLU A 81 1.42 16.22 -4.09
N ASP A 82 0.78 17.36 -3.86
CA ASP A 82 1.06 18.23 -2.71
C ASP A 82 0.40 17.76 -1.42
N ALA A 83 -0.29 16.62 -1.43
CA ALA A 83 -1.08 16.04 -0.34
C ALA A 83 -2.28 16.91 0.10
N LYS A 84 -2.83 17.70 -0.84
CA LYS A 84 -4.00 18.57 -0.64
C LYS A 84 -5.26 17.90 -1.17
N LEU A 85 -5.60 16.74 -0.59
CA LEU A 85 -6.56 15.79 -1.16
C LEU A 85 -7.98 16.40 -1.32
N ASP A 86 -8.46 17.16 -0.35
CA ASP A 86 -9.78 17.81 -0.42
C ASP A 86 -9.88 18.83 -1.56
N GLU A 87 -8.82 19.60 -1.80
CA GLU A 87 -8.78 20.56 -2.89
C GLU A 87 -8.57 19.86 -4.24
N ALA A 88 -7.79 18.79 -4.27
CA ALA A 88 -7.58 17.95 -5.45
C ALA A 88 -8.90 17.32 -5.91
N LYS A 89 -9.69 16.75 -4.98
CA LYS A 89 -11.02 16.19 -5.27
C LYS A 89 -11.96 17.22 -5.89
N LYS A 90 -12.01 18.44 -5.35
CA LYS A 90 -12.84 19.52 -5.90
C LYS A 90 -12.42 19.88 -7.32
N ALA A 91 -11.12 20.01 -7.56
CA ALA A 91 -10.60 20.31 -8.90
C ALA A 91 -10.85 19.15 -9.88
N ALA A 92 -10.74 17.89 -9.44
CA ALA A 92 -11.06 16.72 -10.26
C ALA A 92 -12.57 16.65 -10.59
N GLN A 93 -13.45 17.01 -9.65
CA GLN A 93 -14.89 17.11 -9.90
C GLN A 93 -15.21 18.18 -10.95
N GLU A 94 -14.55 19.34 -10.90
CA GLU A 94 -14.66 20.38 -11.93
C GLU A 94 -14.27 19.85 -13.33
N VAL A 95 -13.27 18.96 -13.42
CA VAL A 95 -12.86 18.32 -14.68
C VAL A 95 -13.97 17.42 -15.22
N ILE A 96 -14.61 16.63 -14.34
CA ILE A 96 -15.64 15.65 -14.70
C ILE A 96 -16.94 16.34 -15.14
N GLU A 97 -17.33 17.42 -14.44
CA GLU A 97 -18.60 18.11 -14.66
C GLU A 97 -18.58 19.13 -15.81
N MET A 98 -17.43 19.27 -16.51
CA MET A 98 -17.28 20.24 -17.59
C MET A 98 -18.23 19.93 -18.75
N LYS A 99 -19.14 20.86 -19.03
CA LYS A 99 -20.27 20.65 -19.95
C LYS A 99 -19.85 20.41 -21.40
N ASN A 100 -18.98 21.26 -21.95
CA ASN A 100 -18.44 21.11 -23.31
C ASN A 100 -16.99 20.62 -23.28
N GLY A 101 -16.69 19.72 -22.32
CA GLY A 101 -15.34 19.20 -22.10
C GLY A 101 -14.99 17.97 -22.94
N SER A 102 -13.72 17.60 -22.88
CA SER A 102 -13.19 16.35 -23.38
C SER A 102 -13.60 15.19 -22.47
N SER A 103 -14.21 14.15 -23.03
CA SER A 103 -14.51 12.91 -22.28
C SER A 103 -13.23 12.25 -21.76
N THR A 104 -12.14 12.33 -22.52
CA THR A 104 -10.82 11.83 -22.10
C THR A 104 -10.31 12.49 -20.83
N LEU A 105 -10.55 13.80 -20.66
CA LEU A 105 -10.20 14.49 -19.42
C LEU A 105 -11.15 14.15 -18.28
N ALA A 106 -12.46 14.01 -18.56
CA ALA A 106 -13.40 13.55 -17.55
C ALA A 106 -13.02 12.17 -16.99
N ASP A 107 -12.66 11.21 -17.86
CA ASP A 107 -12.18 9.88 -17.44
C ASP A 107 -10.90 9.97 -16.58
N ARG A 108 -9.97 10.86 -16.93
CA ARG A 108 -8.75 11.09 -16.15
C ARG A 108 -9.03 11.81 -14.83
N GLY A 109 -10.00 12.72 -14.79
CA GLY A 109 -10.47 13.34 -13.56
C GLY A 109 -11.07 12.32 -12.60
N GLN A 110 -11.83 11.35 -13.12
CA GLN A 110 -12.32 10.23 -12.33
C GLN A 110 -11.17 9.35 -11.79
N ALA A 111 -10.16 9.06 -12.60
CA ALA A 111 -8.98 8.31 -12.14
C ALA A 111 -8.26 9.00 -10.97
N VAL A 112 -8.14 10.33 -10.99
CA VAL A 112 -7.59 11.12 -9.87
C VAL A 112 -8.45 10.95 -8.60
N LEU A 113 -9.79 10.95 -8.71
CA LEU A 113 -10.66 10.69 -7.55
C LEU A 113 -10.47 9.28 -6.97
N ASP A 114 -10.30 8.28 -7.83
CA ASP A 114 -10.09 6.88 -7.43
C ASP A 114 -8.72 6.71 -6.75
N GLU A 115 -7.68 7.37 -7.28
CA GLU A 115 -6.34 7.42 -6.68
C GLU A 115 -6.36 8.09 -5.30
N ILE A 116 -7.02 9.24 -5.16
CA ILE A 116 -7.17 9.92 -3.87
C ILE A 116 -7.93 9.05 -2.86
N THR A 117 -9.00 8.39 -3.28
CA THR A 117 -9.77 7.49 -2.41
C THR A 117 -8.88 6.36 -1.89
N THR A 118 -8.06 5.78 -2.77
CA THR A 118 -7.08 4.75 -2.40
C THR A 118 -6.02 5.27 -1.42
N LEU A 119 -5.54 6.50 -1.61
CA LEU A 119 -4.59 7.15 -0.69
C LEU A 119 -5.18 7.32 0.71
N GLU A 120 -6.43 7.78 0.82
CA GLU A 120 -7.11 7.96 2.11
C GLU A 120 -7.37 6.64 2.84
N GLU A 121 -7.84 5.61 2.13
CA GLU A 121 -8.03 4.28 2.72
C GLU A 121 -6.71 3.68 3.20
N ASN A 122 -5.63 3.88 2.45
CA ASN A 122 -4.30 3.42 2.84
C ASN A 122 -3.74 4.24 4.00
N GLU A 123 -3.99 5.55 4.06
CA GLU A 123 -3.58 6.40 5.19
C GLU A 123 -4.17 5.88 6.50
N GLU A 124 -5.48 5.58 6.52
CA GLU A 124 -6.14 4.99 7.68
C GLU A 124 -5.51 3.64 8.07
N LYS A 125 -5.41 2.70 7.13
CA LYS A 125 -4.84 1.37 7.37
C LYS A 125 -3.40 1.44 7.87
N TYR A 126 -2.56 2.27 7.25
CA TYR A 126 -1.15 2.37 7.60
C TYR A 126 -0.95 3.09 8.96
N GLN A 127 -1.79 4.07 9.26
CA GLN A 127 -1.81 4.73 10.56
C GLN A 127 -2.22 3.75 11.68
N GLU A 128 -3.22 2.90 11.45
CA GLU A 128 -3.60 1.84 12.38
C GLU A 128 -2.45 0.88 12.68
N MET A 129 -1.69 0.47 11.65
CA MET A 129 -0.50 -0.37 11.83
C MET A 129 0.56 0.33 12.68
N TYR A 130 0.81 1.62 12.45
CA TYR A 130 1.76 2.40 13.24
C TYR A 130 1.33 2.53 14.70
N ASP A 131 0.05 2.84 14.95
CA ASP A 131 -0.47 2.95 16.31
C ASP A 131 -0.50 1.60 17.03
N GLN A 132 -0.72 0.51 16.30
CA GLN A 132 -0.55 -0.85 16.83
C GLN A 132 0.91 -1.13 17.23
N ALA A 133 1.88 -0.83 16.35
CA ALA A 133 3.30 -0.99 16.68
C ALA A 133 3.71 -0.18 17.92
N LYS A 134 3.15 1.03 18.11
CA LYS A 134 3.35 1.84 19.32
C LYS A 134 2.77 1.18 20.58
N LYS A 135 1.56 0.62 20.51
CA LYS A 135 0.93 -0.09 21.63
C LYS A 135 1.76 -1.31 22.02
N GLU A 136 2.20 -2.08 21.03
CA GLU A 136 3.10 -3.23 21.19
C GLU A 136 4.41 -2.83 21.86
N TYR A 137 5.05 -1.76 21.35
CA TYR A 137 6.28 -1.22 21.94
C TYR A 137 6.08 -0.80 23.40
N ALA A 138 5.00 -0.07 23.70
CA ALA A 138 4.67 0.37 25.06
C ALA A 138 4.40 -0.81 26.01
N ALA A 139 3.83 -1.90 25.49
CA ALA A 139 3.62 -3.15 26.21
C ALA A 139 4.90 -3.99 26.37
N LYS A 140 6.04 -3.53 25.84
CA LYS A 140 7.32 -4.27 25.75
C LYS A 140 7.26 -5.53 24.89
N GLU A 141 6.27 -5.61 24.03
CA GLU A 141 6.11 -6.66 23.03
C GLU A 141 6.95 -6.34 21.80
N TYR A 142 8.28 -6.21 21.99
CA TYR A 142 9.17 -5.64 20.99
C TYR A 142 9.27 -6.47 19.71
N ASP A 143 9.18 -7.79 19.80
CA ASP A 143 9.16 -8.66 18.62
C ASP A 143 7.89 -8.48 17.79
N ALA A 144 6.76 -8.27 18.45
CA ALA A 144 5.49 -7.98 17.79
C ALA A 144 5.56 -6.59 17.14
N ALA A 145 6.00 -5.58 17.90
CA ALA A 145 6.21 -4.22 17.40
C ALA A 145 7.13 -4.20 16.17
N GLY A 146 8.22 -4.98 16.23
CA GLY A 146 9.17 -5.16 15.13
C GLY A 146 8.53 -5.78 13.89
N GLY A 147 7.63 -6.75 14.07
CA GLY A 147 6.88 -7.35 12.96
C GLY A 147 5.90 -6.37 12.34
N THR A 148 5.10 -5.69 13.16
CA THR A 148 4.11 -4.71 12.70
C THR A 148 4.79 -3.55 11.95
N ILE A 149 5.88 -2.99 12.50
CA ILE A 149 6.61 -1.89 11.87
C ILE A 149 7.32 -2.33 10.58
N GLN A 150 7.81 -3.57 10.52
CA GLN A 150 8.39 -4.14 9.31
C GLN A 150 7.35 -4.27 8.19
N ILE A 151 6.13 -4.71 8.50
CA ILE A 151 5.06 -4.79 7.50
C ILE A 151 4.71 -3.38 7.01
N LEU A 152 4.54 -2.42 7.92
CA LEU A 152 4.21 -1.03 7.55
C LEU A 152 5.28 -0.42 6.63
N LEU A 153 6.56 -0.54 7.00
CA LEU A 153 7.67 -0.02 6.19
C LEU A 153 7.88 -0.78 4.87
N GLY A 154 7.24 -1.93 4.69
CA GLY A 154 7.18 -2.67 3.43
C GLY A 154 6.02 -2.26 2.51
N LYS A 155 5.12 -1.37 2.96
CA LYS A 155 4.04 -0.80 2.14
C LYS A 155 4.58 0.34 1.27
N ASP A 156 3.78 0.73 0.27
CA ASP A 156 4.08 1.93 -0.52
C ASP A 156 3.81 3.18 0.32
N LEU A 157 4.89 3.85 0.71
CA LEU A 157 4.90 5.07 1.51
C LEU A 157 5.59 6.23 0.75
N ASP A 158 5.71 6.12 -0.58
CA ASP A 158 6.46 7.10 -1.37
C ASP A 158 5.64 8.35 -1.71
N HIS A 159 4.31 8.24 -1.71
CA HIS A 159 3.44 9.41 -1.84
C HIS A 159 3.58 10.37 -0.66
N LYS A 160 3.50 11.68 -0.94
CA LYS A 160 3.73 12.75 0.06
C LYS A 160 2.78 12.71 1.25
N VAL A 161 1.56 12.19 1.06
CA VAL A 161 0.58 11.94 2.13
C VAL A 161 1.20 11.11 3.26
N PHE A 162 2.08 10.15 2.95
CA PHE A 162 2.68 9.25 3.93
C PHE A 162 4.02 9.73 4.49
N ALA A 163 4.50 10.93 4.12
CA ALA A 163 5.86 11.38 4.44
C ALA A 163 6.14 11.42 5.96
N THR A 164 5.19 11.93 6.75
CA THR A 164 5.29 11.97 8.21
C THR A 164 5.26 10.55 8.79
N LEU A 165 4.30 9.73 8.36
CA LEU A 165 4.16 8.35 8.81
C LEU A 165 5.42 7.52 8.53
N LYS A 166 6.03 7.66 7.34
CA LYS A 166 7.29 7.00 6.97
C LYS A 166 8.43 7.40 7.90
N THR A 167 8.52 8.69 8.24
CA THR A 167 9.54 9.22 9.16
C THR A 167 9.34 8.64 10.56
N ASP A 168 8.13 8.76 11.10
CA ASP A 168 7.78 8.29 12.43
C ASP A 168 7.94 6.78 12.58
N ALA A 169 7.55 6.02 11.56
CA ALA A 169 7.72 4.57 11.52
C ALA A 169 9.19 4.15 11.49
N THR A 170 10.04 4.89 10.77
CA THR A 170 11.48 4.65 10.74
C THR A 170 12.12 4.92 12.10
N THR A 171 11.75 6.02 12.76
CA THR A 171 12.22 6.33 14.12
C THR A 171 11.76 5.26 15.12
N LEU A 172 10.51 4.83 15.05
CA LEU A 172 10.00 3.76 15.93
C LEU A 172 10.75 2.43 15.69
N LYS A 173 11.07 2.09 14.43
CA LYS A 173 11.88 0.92 14.12
C LYS A 173 13.25 0.96 14.82
N GLU A 174 13.93 2.11 14.83
CA GLU A 174 15.22 2.25 15.53
C GLU A 174 15.07 2.03 17.05
N GLN A 175 14.01 2.56 17.65
CA GLN A 175 13.71 2.36 19.08
C GLN A 175 13.40 0.91 19.41
N ILE A 176 12.61 0.23 18.57
CA ILE A 176 12.32 -1.21 18.70
C ILE A 176 13.61 -2.03 18.63
N VAL A 177 14.45 -1.77 17.62
CA VAL A 177 15.73 -2.49 17.44
C VAL A 177 16.66 -2.29 18.62
N ALA A 178 16.72 -1.09 19.20
CA ALA A 178 17.52 -0.84 20.40
C ALA A 178 17.00 -1.66 21.60
N ALA A 179 15.68 -1.67 21.82
CA ALA A 179 15.06 -2.44 22.90
C ALA A 179 15.24 -3.96 22.73
N GLN A 180 15.12 -4.48 21.51
CA GLN A 180 15.35 -5.89 21.20
C GLN A 180 16.80 -6.30 21.49
N LYS A 181 17.78 -5.45 21.15
CA LYS A 181 19.20 -5.73 21.45
C LYS A 181 19.47 -5.81 22.94
N GLU A 182 18.89 -4.91 23.74
CA GLU A 182 19.00 -4.98 25.20
C GLU A 182 18.43 -6.31 25.74
N GLN A 183 17.27 -6.74 25.24
CA GLN A 183 16.67 -8.02 25.61
C GLN A 183 17.53 -9.22 25.17
N MET A 184 18.11 -9.19 23.97
CA MET A 184 19.00 -10.24 23.46
C MET A 184 20.29 -10.36 24.29
N THR A 185 20.85 -9.27 24.80
CA THR A 185 22.04 -9.34 25.68
C THR A 185 21.78 -10.07 27.00
N ALA A 186 20.52 -10.17 27.42
CA ALA A 186 20.11 -10.99 28.56
C ALA A 186 19.95 -12.48 28.21
N ILE A 187 19.86 -12.83 26.92
CA ILE A 187 19.77 -14.21 26.42
C ILE A 187 21.19 -14.72 26.13
N GLN A 188 21.45 -16.02 26.36
CA GLN A 188 22.78 -16.64 26.23
C GLN A 188 23.45 -16.33 24.86
N PRO A 189 24.48 -15.45 24.81
CA PRO A 189 25.11 -15.03 23.55
C PRO A 189 25.85 -16.20 22.89
N GLY A 190 25.63 -16.41 21.59
CA GLY A 190 26.30 -17.46 20.82
C GLY A 190 25.65 -18.85 20.87
N SER A 191 24.45 -18.97 21.44
CA SER A 191 23.66 -20.20 21.39
C SER A 191 23.28 -20.58 19.96
N LYS A 192 23.40 -21.86 19.61
CA LYS A 192 22.92 -22.39 18.31
C LYS A 192 21.37 -22.37 18.19
N TYR A 193 20.66 -22.16 19.31
CA TYR A 193 19.20 -22.17 19.40
C TYR A 193 18.62 -20.76 19.61
N SER A 194 19.29 -19.75 19.06
CA SER A 194 18.83 -18.35 19.17
C SER A 194 17.43 -18.14 18.57
N LYS A 195 17.07 -18.90 17.52
CA LYS A 195 15.74 -18.82 16.88
C LYS A 195 14.64 -19.41 17.78
N GLU A 196 14.89 -20.59 18.32
CA GLU A 196 13.99 -21.28 19.24
C GLU A 196 13.76 -20.48 20.52
N ARG A 197 14.82 -19.88 21.07
CA ARG A 197 14.72 -19.02 22.27
C ARG A 197 13.89 -17.76 22.04
N ASN A 198 13.79 -17.29 20.80
CA ASN A 198 12.98 -16.13 20.45
C ASN A 198 11.51 -16.49 20.18
N SER A 199 11.20 -17.76 19.85
CA SER A 199 9.83 -18.18 19.59
C SER A 199 9.01 -18.30 20.88
N LYS A 200 7.84 -17.64 20.90
CA LYS A 200 6.90 -17.76 22.02
C LYS A 200 6.29 -19.16 22.12
N LEU A 201 6.00 -19.81 20.98
CA LEU A 201 5.46 -21.17 20.98
C LEU A 201 6.48 -22.19 21.45
N ILE A 202 7.70 -22.14 20.93
CA ILE A 202 8.76 -23.06 21.34
C ILE A 202 9.12 -22.85 22.81
N ALA A 203 9.20 -21.60 23.28
CA ALA A 203 9.40 -21.31 24.70
C ALA A 203 8.30 -21.93 25.58
N LYS A 204 7.03 -21.80 25.19
CA LYS A 204 5.90 -22.39 25.90
C LYS A 204 5.97 -23.92 25.92
N GLU A 205 6.18 -24.56 24.77
CA GLU A 205 6.27 -26.03 24.68
C GLU A 205 7.46 -26.57 25.49
N PHE A 206 8.60 -25.87 25.46
CA PHE A 206 9.78 -26.24 26.24
C PHE A 206 9.51 -26.12 27.74
N LEU A 207 8.89 -25.02 28.19
CA LEU A 207 8.53 -24.82 29.59
C LEU A 207 7.54 -25.89 30.08
N GLU A 208 6.51 -26.20 29.29
CA GLU A 208 5.52 -27.24 29.62
C GLU A 208 6.17 -28.63 29.73
N ALA A 209 7.13 -28.94 28.88
CA ALA A 209 7.80 -30.25 28.86
C ALA A 209 8.87 -30.40 29.96
N THR A 210 9.60 -29.32 30.28
CA THR A 210 10.81 -29.40 31.12
C THR A 210 10.66 -28.72 32.47
N GLY A 211 9.69 -27.81 32.63
CA GLY A 211 9.56 -26.93 33.79
C GLY A 211 10.62 -25.81 33.84
N GLN A 212 11.44 -25.65 32.79
CA GLN A 212 12.50 -24.66 32.71
C GLN A 212 12.22 -23.64 31.61
N GLU A 213 12.58 -22.37 31.86
CA GLU A 213 12.56 -21.33 30.84
C GLU A 213 13.61 -21.59 29.76
N ILE A 214 13.19 -21.61 28.49
CA ILE A 214 14.11 -21.90 27.37
C ILE A 214 15.25 -20.89 27.29
N THR A 215 15.07 -19.66 27.77
CA THR A 215 16.11 -18.62 27.80
C THR A 215 17.26 -18.94 28.77
N GLN A 216 17.01 -19.82 29.75
CA GLN A 216 17.99 -20.24 30.76
C GLN A 216 18.50 -21.68 30.54
N ALA A 217 17.91 -22.41 29.59
CA ALA A 217 18.32 -23.76 29.23
C ALA A 217 19.71 -23.78 28.57
N THR A 218 20.45 -24.88 28.73
CA THR A 218 21.68 -25.08 27.96
C THR A 218 21.35 -25.53 26.54
N ASP A 219 22.30 -25.35 25.62
CA ASP A 219 22.13 -25.87 24.26
C ASP A 219 21.99 -27.40 24.24
N GLU A 220 22.55 -28.12 25.22
CA GLU A 220 22.36 -29.57 25.34
C GLU A 220 20.91 -29.92 25.70
N ASP A 221 20.33 -29.23 26.68
CA ASP A 221 18.93 -29.44 27.10
C ASP A 221 17.96 -29.22 25.94
N ILE A 222 18.16 -28.13 25.18
CA ILE A 222 17.33 -27.80 24.02
C ILE A 222 17.53 -28.86 22.92
N THR A 223 18.75 -29.34 22.70
CA THR A 223 19.03 -30.41 21.73
C THR A 223 18.22 -31.66 22.06
N THR A 224 18.33 -32.13 23.31
CA THR A 224 17.66 -33.35 23.77
C THR A 224 16.14 -33.23 23.64
N TRP A 225 15.57 -32.10 24.05
CA TRP A 225 14.13 -31.85 23.94
C TRP A 225 13.65 -31.84 22.48
N LEU A 226 14.34 -31.12 21.58
CA LEU A 226 13.97 -31.08 20.16
C LEU A 226 14.06 -32.45 19.48
N THR A 227 15.08 -33.25 19.81
CA THR A 227 15.21 -34.62 19.28
C THR A 227 14.00 -35.48 19.69
N GLN A 228 13.64 -35.47 20.98
CA GLN A 228 12.50 -36.23 21.49
C GLN A 228 11.17 -35.75 20.88
N LYS A 229 10.99 -34.44 20.73
CA LYS A 229 9.82 -33.84 20.07
C LYS A 229 9.69 -34.32 18.63
N ASN A 230 10.77 -34.25 17.84
CA ASN A 230 10.77 -34.66 16.44
C ASN A 230 10.48 -36.17 16.27
N GLU A 231 11.04 -37.02 17.14
CA GLU A 231 10.74 -38.46 17.13
C GLU A 231 9.27 -38.74 17.43
N ASN A 232 8.66 -37.99 18.35
CA ASN A 232 7.24 -38.13 18.66
C ASN A 232 6.34 -37.64 17.52
N GLU A 233 6.69 -36.53 16.85
CA GLU A 233 5.89 -35.95 15.77
C GLU A 233 5.94 -36.76 14.46
N THR A 234 7.04 -37.48 14.23
CA THR A 234 7.22 -38.35 13.05
C THR A 234 6.70 -39.77 13.25
N ARG A 235 6.30 -40.13 14.47
CA ARG A 235 5.70 -41.44 14.75
C ARG A 235 4.24 -41.46 14.26
N PRO A 236 3.84 -42.40 13.39
CA PRO A 236 2.46 -42.51 12.94
C PRO A 236 1.52 -42.82 14.12
N ALA A 237 0.33 -42.22 14.10
CA ALA A 237 -0.67 -42.44 15.14
C ALA A 237 -1.20 -43.89 15.10
N PRO A 238 -1.45 -44.53 16.25
CA PRO A 238 -2.07 -45.85 16.29
C PRO A 238 -3.43 -45.83 15.58
N GLY A 239 -3.60 -46.62 14.52
CA GLY A 239 -4.85 -46.71 13.76
C GLY A 239 -5.00 -45.74 12.58
N ASN A 240 -4.05 -44.83 12.36
CA ASN A 240 -3.97 -44.01 11.15
C ASN A 240 -2.52 -43.92 10.65
N PRO A 241 -2.04 -44.93 9.88
CA PRO A 241 -0.65 -45.00 9.42
C PRO A 241 -0.32 -44.02 8.29
N GLU A 242 -1.30 -43.28 7.74
CA GLU A 242 -1.10 -42.44 6.56
C GLU A 242 -0.66 -41.01 6.87
N GLN A 243 -0.82 -40.51 8.10
CA GLN A 243 -0.48 -39.12 8.42
C GLN A 243 0.18 -38.96 9.80
N THR A 244 1.40 -38.44 9.81
CA THR A 244 2.12 -38.08 11.04
C THR A 244 1.67 -36.72 11.56
N GLU A 245 2.00 -36.38 12.81
CA GLU A 245 1.70 -35.03 13.32
C GLU A 245 2.52 -33.98 12.58
N ALA A 246 3.75 -34.31 12.16
CA ALA A 246 4.56 -33.47 11.29
C ALA A 246 3.86 -33.16 9.95
N ASP A 247 3.22 -34.14 9.32
CA ASP A 247 2.49 -33.93 8.05
C ASP A 247 1.28 -33.01 8.23
N LYS A 248 0.54 -33.13 9.34
CA LYS A 248 -0.57 -32.22 9.66
C LYS A 248 -0.08 -30.79 9.87
N LYS A 249 0.98 -30.61 10.67
CA LYS A 249 1.57 -29.30 10.93
C LYS A 249 2.07 -28.63 9.65
N LEU A 250 2.67 -29.40 8.74
CA LEU A 250 3.09 -28.90 7.42
C LEU A 250 1.89 -28.44 6.57
N ALA A 251 0.80 -29.21 6.55
CA ALA A 251 -0.42 -28.82 5.84
C ALA A 251 -1.04 -27.54 6.42
N VAL A 252 -1.04 -27.40 7.75
CA VAL A 252 -1.49 -26.18 8.45
C VAL A 252 -0.60 -24.98 8.08
N GLN A 253 0.72 -25.14 8.14
CA GLN A 253 1.66 -24.09 7.73
C GLN A 253 1.36 -23.62 6.30
N GLN A 254 1.23 -24.55 5.35
CA GLN A 254 0.91 -24.23 3.96
C GLN A 254 -0.42 -23.50 3.80
N ALA A 255 -1.45 -23.89 4.58
CA ALA A 255 -2.74 -23.22 4.57
C ALA A 255 -2.64 -21.79 5.11
N VAL A 256 -1.95 -21.58 6.23
CA VAL A 256 -1.75 -20.25 6.81
C VAL A 256 -0.92 -19.36 5.88
N VAL A 257 0.14 -19.88 5.27
CA VAL A 257 0.93 -19.17 4.25
C VAL A 257 0.04 -18.72 3.09
N LYS A 258 -0.84 -19.59 2.60
CA LYS A 258 -1.75 -19.27 1.50
C LYS A 258 -2.75 -18.17 1.87
N ILE A 259 -3.26 -18.16 3.09
CA ILE A 259 -4.25 -17.17 3.56
C ILE A 259 -3.59 -15.82 3.86
N THR A 260 -2.42 -15.84 4.49
CA THR A 260 -1.74 -14.62 4.96
C THR A 260 -0.86 -13.97 3.91
N GLY A 261 -0.40 -14.72 2.90
CA GLY A 261 0.59 -14.26 1.93
C GLY A 261 2.01 -14.16 2.49
N TYR A 262 2.22 -14.44 3.78
CA TYR A 262 3.56 -14.55 4.37
C TYR A 262 4.21 -15.84 3.89
N SER A 263 4.78 -15.81 2.68
CA SER A 263 5.41 -16.96 2.05
C SER A 263 6.82 -17.21 2.56
N ASP A 264 7.29 -18.43 2.33
CA ASP A 264 8.66 -18.87 2.63
C ASP A 264 9.62 -18.72 1.43
N ALA A 265 9.22 -17.99 0.38
CA ALA A 265 9.90 -18.00 -0.93
C ALA A 265 11.37 -17.48 -0.90
N SER A 266 11.83 -16.95 0.24
CA SER A 266 13.20 -16.47 0.45
C SER A 266 13.88 -17.04 1.70
N ASN A 267 13.32 -18.06 2.37
CA ASN A 267 13.73 -18.52 3.73
C ASN A 267 13.76 -17.38 4.77
N ALA A 268 13.09 -16.26 4.52
CA ALA A 268 13.06 -15.12 5.41
C ALA A 268 12.18 -15.35 6.64
N ASN A 269 11.19 -16.26 6.52
CA ASN A 269 10.20 -16.51 7.54
C ASN A 269 10.41 -17.87 8.20
N GLN A 270 10.25 -17.91 9.52
CA GLN A 270 10.29 -19.10 10.36
C GLN A 270 8.88 -19.38 10.85
N TYR A 271 8.47 -20.65 10.81
CA TYR A 271 7.14 -21.08 11.21
C TYR A 271 7.24 -22.06 12.37
N TYR A 272 6.50 -21.78 13.42
CA TYR A 272 6.35 -22.69 14.55
C TYR A 272 4.88 -23.07 14.65
N VAL A 273 4.59 -24.36 14.63
CA VAL A 273 3.22 -24.88 14.61
C VAL A 273 3.02 -25.82 15.80
N THR A 274 2.00 -25.53 16.60
CA THR A 274 1.60 -26.32 17.77
C THR A 274 0.15 -26.75 17.62
N ALA A 275 -0.14 -28.04 17.82
CA ALA A 275 -1.51 -28.53 17.88
C ALA A 275 -2.08 -28.22 19.28
N LEU A 276 -3.22 -27.53 19.35
CA LEU A 276 -3.98 -27.31 20.58
C LEU A 276 -5.07 -28.39 20.75
N SER A 277 -5.57 -28.92 19.64
CA SER A 277 -6.47 -30.07 19.55
C SER A 277 -6.41 -30.66 18.13
N ASP A 278 -7.18 -31.71 17.84
CA ASP A 278 -7.25 -32.32 16.51
C ASP A 278 -7.71 -31.36 15.39
N ASP A 279 -8.42 -30.28 15.75
CA ASP A 279 -8.96 -29.30 14.78
C ASP A 279 -8.62 -27.84 15.15
N LEU A 280 -7.59 -27.63 15.97
CA LEU A 280 -7.13 -26.28 16.30
C LEU A 280 -5.61 -26.26 16.42
N TYR A 281 -4.99 -25.47 15.57
CA TYR A 281 -3.54 -25.28 15.54
C TYR A 281 -3.19 -23.82 15.82
N GLN A 282 -2.10 -23.62 16.53
CA GLN A 282 -1.48 -22.32 16.73
C GLN A 282 -0.25 -22.21 15.83
N VAL A 283 -0.08 -21.07 15.16
CA VAL A 283 1.02 -20.82 14.23
C VAL A 283 1.68 -19.49 14.56
N GLU A 284 2.95 -19.53 14.93
CA GLU A 284 3.79 -18.34 15.06
C GLU A 284 4.62 -18.19 13.78
N ILE A 285 4.55 -17.00 13.19
CA ILE A 285 5.35 -16.63 12.02
C ILE A 285 6.33 -15.56 12.47
N ARG A 286 7.62 -15.82 12.26
CA ARG A 286 8.70 -14.88 12.57
C ARG A 286 9.50 -14.54 11.33
N SER A 287 10.02 -13.32 11.23
CA SER A 287 10.88 -12.87 10.14
C SER A 287 12.21 -12.39 10.69
N SER A 288 13.32 -12.91 10.16
CA SER A 288 14.66 -12.42 10.52
C SER A 288 15.04 -11.21 9.68
N GLN A 289 15.55 -10.16 10.32
CA GLN A 289 16.11 -8.98 9.68
C GLN A 289 17.56 -8.77 10.16
N GLY A 290 18.48 -8.46 9.23
CA GLY A 290 19.90 -8.21 9.53
C GLY A 290 20.86 -9.19 8.88
N GLU A 291 22.16 -8.97 9.11
CA GLU A 291 23.22 -9.87 8.62
C GLU A 291 23.41 -11.06 9.58
N ALA A 292 23.94 -12.16 9.04
CA ALA A 292 24.22 -13.39 9.79
C ALA A 292 25.02 -13.08 11.07
N GLY A 293 24.47 -13.46 12.23
CA GLY A 293 25.04 -13.20 13.56
C GLY A 293 24.55 -11.91 14.24
N THR A 294 23.76 -11.08 13.55
CA THR A 294 23.07 -9.89 14.11
C THR A 294 21.56 -9.90 13.82
N GLU A 295 21.05 -11.05 13.39
CA GLU A 295 19.66 -11.24 13.00
C GLU A 295 18.72 -10.96 14.17
N ILE A 296 17.81 -10.00 13.96
CA ILE A 296 16.69 -9.75 14.86
C ILE A 296 15.50 -10.51 14.31
N SER A 297 14.93 -11.39 15.13
CA SER A 297 13.76 -12.19 14.77
C SER A 297 12.50 -11.47 15.24
N ASN A 298 11.76 -10.88 14.31
CA ASN A 298 10.49 -10.20 14.57
C ASN A 298 9.31 -11.18 14.48
N MET A 299 8.32 -11.07 15.35
CA MET A 299 7.08 -11.83 15.24
C MET A 299 6.13 -11.10 14.27
N VAL A 300 5.92 -11.67 13.09
CA VAL A 300 5.01 -11.13 12.06
C VAL A 300 3.55 -11.41 12.41
N GLY A 301 3.30 -12.53 13.09
CA GLY A 301 2.00 -12.80 13.68
C GLY A 301 1.94 -14.11 14.43
N MET A 302 0.96 -14.19 15.33
CA MET A 302 0.55 -15.40 16.02
C MET A 302 -0.89 -15.69 15.61
N PHE A 303 -1.14 -16.89 15.10
CA PHE A 303 -2.41 -17.27 14.49
C PHE A 303 -3.00 -18.51 15.13
N GLN A 304 -4.32 -18.63 15.05
CA GLN A 304 -5.04 -19.87 15.26
C GLN A 304 -5.76 -20.28 13.98
N TYR A 305 -5.58 -21.53 13.57
CA TYR A 305 -6.15 -22.10 12.36
C TYR A 305 -6.95 -23.36 12.68
N LYS A 306 -8.17 -23.44 12.13
CA LYS A 306 -9.02 -24.62 12.19
C LYS A 306 -9.08 -25.31 10.83
N PRO A 307 -8.47 -26.50 10.65
CA PRO A 307 -8.47 -27.21 9.38
C PRO A 307 -9.87 -27.52 8.81
N SER A 308 -10.84 -27.88 9.68
CA SER A 308 -12.19 -28.28 9.25
C SER A 308 -12.98 -27.13 8.61
N THR A 309 -12.88 -25.93 9.17
CA THR A 309 -13.62 -24.74 8.71
C THR A 309 -12.78 -23.81 7.86
N LYS A 310 -11.45 -23.99 7.86
CA LYS A 310 -10.46 -23.09 7.26
C LYS A 310 -10.47 -21.68 7.86
N GLU A 311 -11.02 -21.52 9.07
CA GLU A 311 -11.00 -20.27 9.81
C GLU A 311 -9.59 -19.95 10.29
N LEU A 312 -9.16 -18.70 10.09
CA LEU A 312 -7.92 -18.15 10.61
C LEU A 312 -8.24 -16.97 11.52
N SER A 313 -7.62 -16.94 12.70
CA SER A 313 -7.68 -15.80 13.62
C SER A 313 -6.26 -15.34 13.96
N LYS A 314 -6.05 -14.03 14.14
CA LYS A 314 -4.78 -13.44 14.56
C LYS A 314 -4.89 -12.98 16.01
N MET A 315 -3.83 -13.20 16.78
CA MET A 315 -3.68 -12.72 18.15
C MET A 315 -3.35 -11.23 18.15
N ASP A 316 -4.01 -10.47 19.02
CA ASP A 316 -3.51 -9.18 19.50
C ASP A 316 -2.39 -9.46 20.51
N PRO A 317 -1.14 -9.05 20.25
CA PRO A 317 -0.01 -9.35 21.14
C PRO A 317 -0.05 -8.61 22.47
N VAL A 318 -0.83 -7.54 22.61
CA VAL A 318 -0.97 -6.77 23.85
C VAL A 318 -2.02 -7.41 24.76
N THR A 319 -3.14 -7.88 24.20
CA THR A 319 -4.23 -8.47 25.01
C THR A 319 -4.18 -10.00 25.08
N GLY A 320 -3.54 -10.65 24.09
CA GLY A 320 -3.55 -12.10 23.90
C GLY A 320 -4.85 -12.64 23.26
N GLU A 321 -5.81 -11.77 22.94
CA GLU A 321 -7.10 -12.16 22.36
C GLU A 321 -6.97 -12.48 20.86
N TYR A 322 -7.75 -13.46 20.39
CA TYR A 322 -7.80 -13.84 18.98
C TYR A 322 -9.03 -13.27 18.30
N SER A 323 -8.83 -12.63 17.15
CA SER A 323 -9.90 -12.12 16.30
C SER A 323 -9.80 -12.68 14.88
N PRO A 324 -10.91 -12.84 14.15
CA PRO A 324 -10.89 -13.31 12.76
C PRO A 324 -9.90 -12.51 11.91
N PHE A 325 -9.04 -13.22 11.17
CA PHE A 325 -8.07 -12.59 10.29
C PHE A 325 -8.69 -12.34 8.91
N VAL A 326 -8.64 -11.09 8.46
CA VAL A 326 -8.97 -10.69 7.09
C VAL A 326 -7.66 -10.32 6.41
N ALA A 327 -7.41 -10.90 5.23
CA ALA A 327 -6.22 -10.58 4.45
C ALA A 327 -6.21 -9.08 4.11
N GLN A 328 -5.09 -8.41 4.40
CA GLN A 328 -4.87 -6.99 4.15
C GLN A 328 -4.24 -6.72 2.79
#